data_AF-A0A7U9N1G8-F1
#
_entry.id   AF-A0A7U9N1G8-F1
#
_cell.length_a   1.000
_cell.length_b   1.000
_cell.length_c   1.000
_cell.angle_alpha   90.00
_cell.angle_beta   90.00
_cell.angle_gamma   90.00
#
_symmetry.space_group_name_H-M   'P 1'
#
loop_
_entity.id
_entity.type
_entity.pdbx_description
1 polymer ?
#
loop_
_entity_poly.entity_id
_entity_poly.type
_entity_poly.pdbx_seq_one_letter_code
_entity_poly.pdbx_strand_id
1 'polypeptide(L)'
;MKLEQDIALDSEAFRTAANEMSALKTRAELLKAMMEQMYEELAGALDTPAGKAIEITAKDILIKPIEELILVIGQMSKTLNEIIDTPYYQGVFDKYEKLIQNINFN
;
A
#
# COMPACT_ATOMS: atom_id res chain seq x y z
N MET A 1 -28.39 12.30 18.39
CA MET A 1 -27.66 12.14 19.66
C MET A 1 -26.50 11.20 19.32
N LYS A 2 -25.27 11.72 19.15
CA LYS A 2 -24.09 10.86 18.94
C LYS A 2 -23.73 10.28 20.30
N LEU A 3 -23.75 8.97 20.44
CA LEU A 3 -23.25 8.33 21.66
C LEU A 3 -21.72 8.29 21.56
N GLU A 4 -21.00 8.45 22.68
CA GLU A 4 -19.53 8.39 22.73
C GLU A 4 -18.93 7.06 22.22
N GLN A 5 -19.77 6.08 21.89
CA GLN A 5 -19.40 4.72 21.46
C GLN A 5 -19.84 4.40 20.01
N ASP A 6 -20.24 5.39 19.22
CA ASP A 6 -20.48 5.15 17.79
C ASP A 6 -19.14 4.91 17.08
N ILE A 7 -18.97 3.71 16.49
CA ILE A 7 -17.82 3.40 15.63
C ILE A 7 -17.94 4.27 14.37
N ALA A 8 -17.26 5.41 14.36
CA ALA A 8 -17.18 6.29 13.21
C ALA A 8 -15.96 5.90 12.35
N LEU A 9 -16.20 5.66 11.07
CA LEU A 9 -15.11 5.55 10.09
C LEU A 9 -14.48 6.94 9.91
N ASP A 10 -13.18 7.06 10.20
CA ASP A 10 -12.43 8.28 9.92
C ASP A 10 -11.99 8.30 8.44
N SER A 11 -12.87 8.79 7.58
CA SER A 11 -12.61 8.86 6.13
C SER A 11 -11.38 9.70 5.76
N GLU A 12 -10.99 10.67 6.59
CA GLU A 12 -9.82 11.52 6.35
C GLU A 12 -8.52 10.77 6.66
N ALA A 13 -8.49 10.02 7.78
CA ALA A 13 -7.38 9.15 8.12
C ALA A 13 -7.16 8.07 7.06
N PHE A 14 -8.23 7.44 6.56
CA PHE A 14 -8.15 6.45 5.49
C PHE A 14 -7.63 7.06 4.17
N ARG A 15 -8.12 8.25 3.78
CA ARG A 15 -7.62 8.96 2.60
C ARG A 15 -6.15 9.33 2.71
N THR A 16 -5.74 9.81 3.88
CA THR A 16 -4.34 10.14 4.16
C THR A 16 -3.47 8.89 4.01
N ALA A 17 -3.86 7.78 4.64
CA ALA A 17 -3.14 6.52 4.53
C ALA A 17 -3.06 6.01 3.08
N ALA A 18 -4.15 6.11 2.31
CA ALA A 18 -4.17 5.67 0.91
C ALA A 18 -3.18 6.48 0.04
N ASN A 19 -3.15 7.80 0.24
CA ASN A 19 -2.25 8.71 -0.45
C ASN A 19 -0.79 8.48 -0.06
N GLU A 20 -0.52 8.30 1.24
CA GLU A 20 0.83 8.00 1.74
C GLU A 20 1.36 6.67 1.22
N MET A 21 0.52 5.63 1.17
CA MET A 21 0.88 4.33 0.58
C MET A 21 1.18 4.47 -0.92
N SER A 22 0.38 5.25 -1.65
CA SER A 22 0.64 5.54 -3.07
C SER A 22 1.98 6.25 -3.26
N ALA A 23 2.27 7.27 -2.45
CA ALA A 23 3.56 7.97 -2.48
C ALA A 23 4.74 7.06 -2.10
N LEU A 24 4.56 6.17 -1.12
CA LEU A 24 5.57 5.20 -0.71
C LEU A 24 5.86 4.21 -1.84
N LYS A 25 4.83 3.76 -2.56
CA LYS A 25 4.97 2.90 -3.74
C LYS A 25 5.85 3.58 -4.80
N THR A 26 5.56 4.83 -5.15
CA THR A 26 6.37 5.59 -6.14
C THR A 26 7.83 5.71 -5.71
N ARG A 27 8.10 5.95 -4.41
CA ARG A 27 9.47 6.01 -3.89
C ARG A 27 10.18 4.65 -3.99
N ALA A 28 9.48 3.56 -3.69
CA ALA A 28 10.03 2.21 -3.79
C ALA A 28 10.32 1.83 -5.25
N GLU A 29 9.44 2.19 -6.20
CA GLU A 29 9.66 2.00 -7.64
C GLU A 29 10.89 2.78 -8.13
N LEU A 30 11.07 4.02 -7.66
CA LEU A 30 12.26 4.82 -7.99
C LEU A 30 13.54 4.19 -7.41
N LEU A 31 13.51 3.76 -6.15
CA LEU A 31 14.65 3.10 -5.51
C LEU A 31 15.05 1.83 -6.28
N LYS A 32 14.06 1.02 -6.67
CA LYS A 32 14.28 -0.16 -7.50
C LYS A 32 15.02 0.20 -8.79
N ALA A 33 14.51 1.16 -9.55
CA ALA A 33 15.10 1.57 -10.82
C ALA A 33 16.54 2.08 -10.66
N MET A 34 16.81 2.87 -9.61
CA MET A 34 18.16 3.35 -9.30
C MET A 34 19.12 2.20 -8.97
N MET A 35 18.64 1.19 -8.22
CA MET A 35 19.45 0.02 -7.88
C MET A 35 19.71 -0.86 -9.11
N GLU A 36 18.71 -1.13 -9.93
CA GLU A 36 18.86 -1.86 -11.20
C GLU A 36 19.92 -1.21 -12.08
N GLN A 37 19.83 0.11 -12.29
CA GLN A 37 20.81 0.86 -13.07
C GLN A 37 22.23 0.76 -12.47
N MET A 38 22.37 0.91 -11.15
CA MET A 38 23.67 0.80 -10.49
C MET A 38 24.31 -0.57 -10.70
N TYR A 39 23.53 -1.65 -10.62
CA TYR A 39 24.06 -3.01 -10.81
C TYR A 39 24.42 -3.30 -12.27
N GLU A 40 23.62 -2.80 -13.22
CA GLU A 40 23.95 -2.88 -14.65
C GLU A 40 25.24 -2.12 -14.97
N GLU A 41 25.41 -0.91 -14.44
CA GLU A 41 26.62 -0.10 -14.61
C GLU A 41 27.85 -0.77 -13.98
N LEU A 42 27.72 -1.32 -12.78
CA LEU A 42 28.79 -2.07 -12.11
C LEU A 42 29.19 -3.33 -12.88
N ALA A 43 28.22 -4.09 -13.37
CA ALA A 43 28.46 -5.29 -14.15
C ALA A 43 29.10 -4.98 -15.51
N GLY A 44 28.66 -3.90 -16.17
CA GLY A 44 29.26 -3.42 -17.42
C GLY A 44 30.69 -2.88 -17.24
N ALA A 45 30.95 -2.16 -16.15
CA ALA A 45 32.31 -1.71 -15.81
C ALA A 45 33.24 -2.88 -15.46
N LEU A 46 32.67 -3.95 -14.89
CA LEU A 46 33.37 -5.19 -14.55
C LEU A 46 33.01 -6.29 -15.56
N ASP A 47 33.45 -6.17 -16.81
CA ASP A 47 33.25 -7.19 -17.86
C ASP A 47 34.04 -8.48 -17.57
N THR A 48 33.58 -9.17 -16.55
CA THR A 48 34.18 -10.34 -15.92
C THR A 48 33.03 -11.23 -15.43
N PRO A 49 33.28 -12.53 -15.23
CA PRO A 49 32.30 -13.41 -14.60
C PRO A 49 31.82 -12.92 -13.23
N ALA A 50 32.67 -12.21 -12.49
CA ALA A 50 32.32 -11.62 -11.19
C ALA A 50 31.30 -10.48 -11.32
N GLY A 51 31.45 -9.60 -12.32
CA GLY A 51 30.48 -8.53 -12.59
C GLY A 51 29.10 -9.07 -12.93
N LYS A 52 29.03 -10.12 -13.76
CA LYS A 52 27.77 -10.82 -14.08
C LYS A 52 27.15 -11.50 -12.86
N ALA A 53 27.97 -12.05 -11.97
CA ALA A 53 27.48 -12.65 -10.72
C ALA A 53 26.90 -11.59 -9.76
N ILE A 54 27.46 -10.37 -9.74
CA ILE A 54 26.92 -9.25 -8.95
C ILE A 54 25.52 -8.86 -9.44
N GLU A 55 25.33 -8.73 -10.75
CA GLU A 55 24.03 -8.42 -11.36
C GLU A 55 22.96 -9.46 -10.95
N ILE A 56 23.28 -10.75 -11.10
CA ILE A 56 22.36 -11.85 -10.73
C ILE A 56 22.06 -11.83 -9.23
N THR A 57 23.09 -11.72 -8.40
CA THR A 57 22.94 -11.74 -6.93
C THR A 57 22.13 -10.54 -6.43
N ALA A 58 22.37 -9.37 -7.00
CA ALA A 58 21.63 -8.16 -6.67
C ALA A 58 20.14 -8.30 -6.98
N LYS A 59 19.81 -8.91 -8.12
CA LYS A 59 18.42 -9.19 -8.48
C LYS A 59 17.72 -10.06 -7.45
N ASP A 60 18.33 -11.18 -7.08
CA ASP A 60 17.72 -12.17 -6.18
C ASP A 60 17.68 -11.74 -4.71
N ILE A 61 18.73 -11.07 -4.22
CA ILE A 61 18.90 -10.75 -2.80
C ILE A 61 18.34 -9.36 -2.45
N LEU A 62 18.53 -8.37 -3.34
CA LEU A 62 18.33 -6.96 -2.98
C LEU A 62 17.15 -6.32 -3.71
N ILE A 63 16.98 -6.61 -5.01
CA ILE A 63 15.88 -6.04 -5.81
C ILE A 63 14.56 -6.77 -5.55
N LYS A 64 14.56 -8.11 -5.52
CA LYS A 64 13.35 -8.91 -5.34
C LYS A 64 12.54 -8.55 -4.08
N PRO A 65 13.13 -8.35 -2.88
CA PRO A 65 12.37 -7.89 -1.71
C PRO A 65 11.71 -6.52 -1.90
N ILE A 66 12.31 -5.63 -2.69
CA ILE A 66 11.75 -4.31 -3.02
C ILE A 66 10.54 -4.48 -3.96
N GLU A 67 10.62 -5.38 -4.94
CA GLU A 67 9.49 -5.73 -5.80
C GLU A 67 8.32 -6.29 -5.00
N GLU A 68 8.59 -7.22 -4.08
CA GLU A 68 7.57 -7.80 -3.20
C GLU A 68 6.94 -6.73 -2.29
N LEU A 69 7.75 -5.81 -1.75
CA LEU A 69 7.25 -4.69 -0.95
C LEU A 69 6.35 -3.74 -1.78
N ILE A 70 6.73 -3.42 -3.01
CA ILE A 70 5.91 -2.60 -3.93
C ILE A 70 4.54 -3.24 -4.15
N LEU A 71 4.48 -4.57 -4.31
CA LEU A 71 3.23 -5.30 -4.46
C LEU A 71 2.34 -5.18 -3.22
N VAL A 72 2.92 -5.38 -2.02
CA VAL A 72 2.19 -5.26 -0.75
C VAL A 72 1.65 -3.84 -0.55
N ILE A 73 2.49 -2.82 -0.75
CA ILE A 73 2.07 -1.41 -0.62
C ILE A 73 0.96 -1.09 -1.62
N GLY A 74 1.08 -1.58 -2.86
CA GLY A 74 0.07 -1.42 -3.90
C GLY A 74 -1.27 -2.03 -3.50
N GLN A 75 -1.25 -3.25 -2.95
CA GLN A 75 -2.46 -3.91 -2.45
C GLN A 75 -3.08 -3.15 -1.28
N MET A 76 -2.29 -2.69 -0.31
CA MET A 76 -2.78 -1.89 0.82
C MET A 76 -3.43 -0.58 0.35
N SER A 77 -2.78 0.15 -0.56
CA SER A 77 -3.33 1.39 -1.13
C SER A 77 -4.65 1.13 -1.86
N LYS A 78 -4.73 0.06 -2.66
CA LYS A 78 -5.95 -0.34 -3.37
C LYS A 78 -7.08 -0.67 -2.39
N THR A 79 -6.81 -1.46 -1.36
CA THR A 79 -7.80 -1.79 -0.33
C THR A 79 -8.30 -0.54 0.41
N LEU A 80 -7.41 0.39 0.75
CA LEU A 80 -7.82 1.66 1.37
C LEU A 80 -8.71 2.50 0.45
N ASN A 81 -8.36 2.60 -0.84
CA ASN A 81 -9.20 3.28 -1.84
C ASN A 81 -10.55 2.59 -2.02
N GLU A 82 -10.61 1.26 -2.05
CA GLU A 82 -11.87 0.52 -2.10
C GLU A 82 -12.76 0.82 -0.88
N ILE A 83 -12.19 0.89 0.33
CA ILE A 83 -12.93 1.25 1.54
C ILE A 83 -13.50 2.68 1.46
N ILE A 84 -12.76 3.61 0.87
CA ILE A 84 -13.18 5.02 0.71
C ILE A 84 -14.26 5.14 -0.38
N ASP A 85 -14.06 4.48 -1.53
CA ASP A 85 -14.86 4.68 -2.74
C ASP A 85 -16.10 3.78 -2.79
N THR A 86 -16.11 2.66 -2.04
CA THR A 86 -17.31 1.83 -1.94
C THR A 86 -18.12 2.18 -0.69
N PRO A 87 -19.45 2.35 -0.83
CA PRO A 87 -20.35 2.50 0.32
C PRO A 87 -20.51 1.18 1.10
N TYR A 88 -19.61 0.21 0.94
CA TYR A 88 -19.74 -1.12 1.52
C TYR A 88 -19.78 -1.05 3.05
N TYR A 89 -18.83 -0.30 3.66
CA TYR A 89 -18.84 -0.08 5.10
C TYR A 89 -19.88 0.95 5.51
N GLN A 90 -20.09 2.00 4.72
CA GLN A 90 -21.09 3.01 5.01
C GLN A 90 -22.50 2.42 5.11
N GLY A 91 -22.87 1.50 4.21
CA GLY A 91 -24.15 0.79 4.24
C GLY A 91 -24.29 -0.17 5.43
N VAL A 92 -23.20 -0.68 6.01
CA VAL A 92 -23.24 -1.46 7.25
C VAL A 92 -23.52 -0.54 8.44
N PHE A 93 -22.82 0.59 8.52
CA PHE A 93 -23.04 1.58 9.58
C PHE A 93 -24.44 2.21 9.49
N ASP A 94 -24.93 2.55 8.29
CA ASP A 94 -26.29 3.05 8.08
C ASP A 94 -27.36 2.04 8.53
N LYS A 95 -27.14 0.74 8.27
CA LYS A 95 -28.05 -0.33 8.74
C LYS A 95 -28.01 -0.47 10.26
N TYR A 96 -26.84 -0.34 10.87
CA TYR A 96 -26.68 -0.38 12.32
C TYR A 96 -27.38 0.81 12.99
N GLU A 97 -27.21 2.03 12.47
CA GLU A 97 -27.93 3.22 12.96
C GLU A 97 -29.44 3.05 12.85
N LYS A 98 -29.94 2.54 11.71
CA LYS A 98 -31.37 2.22 11.54
C LYS A 98 -31.87 1.19 12.56
N LEU A 99 -31.07 0.16 12.86
CA LEU A 99 -31.42 -0.84 13.87
C LEU A 99 -31.50 -0.23 15.27
N ILE A 100 -30.51 0.57 15.68
CA ILE A 100 -30.48 1.27 16.97
C ILE A 100 -31.70 2.19 17.11
N GLN A 101 -32.02 2.97 16.06
CA GLN A 101 -33.21 3.82 16.05
C GLN A 101 -34.48 2.99 16.29
N ASN A 102 -34.67 1.90 15.54
CA ASN A 102 -35.86 1.03 15.67
C ASN A 102 -35.98 0.37 17.06
N ILE A 103 -34.86 0.07 17.73
CA ILE A 103 -34.87 -0.51 19.07
C ILE A 103 -35.22 0.55 20.14
N ASN A 104 -34.75 1.79 19.98
CA ASN A 104 -34.97 2.88 20.93
C ASN A 104 -36.37 3.53 20.85
N PHE A 105 -37.24 3.09 19.93
CA PHE A 105 -38.63 3.56 19.79
C PHE A 105 -39.68 2.62 20.43
N ASN A 106 -39.25 1.59 21.16
CA ASN A 106 -40.09 0.79 22.08
C ASN A 106 -39.79 1.11 23.54
#